data_AF-A0A1U7GKV9-F1
#
_entry.id   AF-A0A1U7GKV9-F1
#
_cell.length_a   1.000
_cell.length_b   1.000
_cell.length_c   1.000
_cell.angle_alpha   90.00
_cell.angle_beta   90.00
_cell.angle_gamma   90.00
#
_symmetry.space_group_name_H-M   'P 1'
#
loop_
_entity.id
_entity.type
_entity.pdbx_description
1 polymer ?
#
loop_
_entity_poly.entity_id
_entity_poly.type
_entity_poly.pdbx_seq_one_letter_code
_entity_poly.pdbx_strand_id
1 'polypeptide(L)'
;MAGIALTVPRGASLVRDFVAADYDGDAVSVFLASDALSATLWPGGSTAPIAGGPTASWLDAPSGTWRLSLAAAASAALEPGRYRLRATATRGDAVAALLDGTLEVTPSPVADATASIAPYGSYELMVEEAPWLAHLQARDDQARFLRQRVKARNWLDAIVAANYRAGGLGIYGEHSAAALAWGVPRRPLGPSTIVLDWLAADRLLVTPQVALACTYKAVELVARAQVGVNPQHAGRAGWYSRLAEDELDGMSSVAIDLDGDGRPDLYIPLAATNTLFT
;
A
#
# COMPACT_ATOMS: atom_id res chain seq x y z
N MET A 1 -20.95 12.90 -24.44
CA MET A 1 -21.37 11.64 -23.81
C MET A 1 -20.61 11.46 -22.51
N ALA A 2 -21.29 11.14 -21.41
CA ALA A 2 -20.61 10.75 -20.19
C ALA A 2 -19.88 9.42 -20.44
N GLY A 3 -18.55 9.40 -20.31
CA GLY A 3 -17.77 8.18 -20.48
C GLY A 3 -18.21 7.14 -19.46
N ILE A 4 -18.43 5.91 -19.92
CA ILE A 4 -18.80 4.79 -19.03
C ILE A 4 -17.61 4.51 -18.09
N ALA A 5 -17.88 4.48 -16.79
CA ALA A 5 -16.91 4.10 -15.76
C ALA A 5 -17.19 2.65 -15.32
N LEU A 6 -16.22 1.77 -15.51
CA LEU A 6 -16.25 0.38 -15.05
C LEU A 6 -15.34 0.24 -13.83
N THR A 7 -15.74 -0.58 -12.86
CA THR A 7 -14.95 -0.83 -11.65
C THR A 7 -14.65 -2.32 -11.51
N VAL A 8 -13.41 -2.66 -11.19
CA VAL A 8 -12.97 -4.04 -10.92
C VAL A 8 -11.99 -4.10 -9.76
N PRO A 9 -12.19 -4.97 -8.77
CA PRO A 9 -11.16 -5.20 -7.75
C PRO A 9 -9.93 -5.90 -8.33
N ARG A 10 -8.75 -5.53 -7.85
CA ARG A 10 -7.49 -6.18 -8.20
C ARG A 10 -7.57 -7.68 -7.91
N GLY A 11 -7.23 -8.49 -8.91
CA GLY A 11 -7.31 -9.95 -8.82
C GLY A 11 -8.70 -10.55 -9.05
N ALA A 12 -9.71 -9.74 -9.35
CA ALA A 12 -11.03 -10.22 -9.76
C ALA A 12 -11.19 -10.18 -11.28
N SER A 13 -12.05 -11.06 -11.82
CA SER A 13 -12.44 -11.01 -13.23
C SER A 13 -13.55 -9.98 -13.45
N LEU A 14 -13.46 -9.22 -14.53
CA LEU A 14 -14.55 -8.37 -15.02
C LEU A 14 -15.14 -9.00 -16.29
N VAL A 15 -16.45 -9.16 -16.33
CA VAL A 15 -17.19 -9.53 -17.55
C VAL A 15 -18.40 -8.62 -17.66
N ARG A 16 -18.51 -7.92 -18.80
CA ARG A 16 -19.61 -6.99 -19.08
C ARG A 16 -20.04 -7.10 -20.52
N ASP A 17 -21.36 -7.14 -20.71
CA ASP A 17 -21.98 -7.23 -22.03
C ASP A 17 -22.52 -5.85 -22.40
N PHE A 18 -22.36 -5.49 -23.67
CA PHE A 18 -22.69 -4.19 -24.22
C PHE A 18 -23.44 -4.36 -25.53
N VAL A 19 -24.21 -3.33 -25.89
CA VAL A 19 -24.84 -3.19 -27.20
C VAL A 19 -24.23 -1.97 -27.87
N ALA A 20 -23.76 -2.12 -29.10
CA ALA A 20 -23.25 -1.01 -29.89
C ALA A 20 -24.40 -0.04 -30.22
N ALA A 21 -24.17 1.24 -29.94
CA ALA A 21 -25.13 2.29 -30.19
C ALA A 21 -24.52 3.38 -31.08
N ASP A 22 -25.37 4.09 -31.82
CA ASP A 22 -24.96 5.24 -32.61
C ASP A 22 -24.80 6.50 -31.73
N TYR A 23 -24.66 7.65 -32.39
CA TYR A 23 -24.51 8.93 -31.69
C TYR A 23 -25.75 9.30 -30.86
N ASP A 24 -26.94 8.86 -31.27
CA ASP A 24 -28.21 9.18 -30.63
C ASP A 24 -28.56 8.15 -29.52
N GLY A 25 -27.79 7.07 -29.43
CA GLY A 25 -27.93 6.01 -28.42
C GLY A 25 -28.79 4.83 -28.88
N ASP A 26 -29.17 4.81 -30.16
CA ASP A 26 -29.95 3.73 -30.75
C ASP A 26 -29.05 2.56 -31.14
N ALA A 27 -29.56 1.33 -30.94
CA ALA A 27 -28.80 0.12 -31.22
C ALA A 27 -28.48 -0.02 -32.72
N VAL A 28 -27.24 -0.40 -33.03
CA VAL A 28 -26.73 -0.47 -34.41
C VAL A 28 -26.53 -1.92 -34.86
N SER A 29 -27.08 -2.28 -36.01
CA SER A 29 -27.07 -3.64 -36.58
C SER A 29 -26.24 -3.78 -37.87
N VAL A 30 -25.06 -3.13 -37.92
CA VAL A 30 -24.22 -3.07 -39.14
C VAL A 30 -22.95 -3.93 -39.08
N PHE A 31 -22.67 -4.56 -37.93
CA PHE A 31 -21.44 -5.32 -37.71
C PHE A 31 -21.54 -6.76 -38.24
N LEU A 32 -20.41 -7.31 -38.65
CA LEU A 32 -20.26 -8.67 -39.14
C LEU A 32 -19.38 -9.46 -38.17
N ALA A 33 -19.58 -10.77 -38.09
CA ALA A 33 -18.77 -11.64 -37.24
C ALA A 33 -17.27 -11.66 -37.63
N SER A 34 -16.96 -11.25 -38.86
CA SER A 34 -15.59 -11.08 -39.37
C SER A 34 -14.93 -9.76 -38.94
N ASP A 35 -15.68 -8.81 -38.37
CA ASP A 35 -15.11 -7.55 -37.90
C ASP A 35 -14.25 -7.80 -36.67
N ALA A 36 -13.00 -7.36 -36.70
CA ALA A 36 -12.07 -7.59 -35.61
C ALA A 36 -12.38 -6.61 -34.47
N LEU A 37 -12.70 -7.17 -33.30
CA LEU A 37 -12.86 -6.45 -32.05
C LEU A 37 -11.55 -6.41 -31.28
N SER A 38 -11.24 -5.25 -30.72
CA SER A 38 -10.14 -5.09 -29.79
C SER A 38 -10.54 -4.21 -28.62
N ALA A 39 -9.97 -4.48 -27.45
CA ALA A 39 -10.03 -3.59 -26.31
C ALA A 39 -8.62 -3.25 -25.87
N THR A 40 -8.41 -1.99 -25.52
CA THR A 40 -7.10 -1.46 -25.18
C THR A 40 -7.20 -0.61 -23.91
N LEU A 41 -6.20 -0.75 -23.05
CA LEU A 41 -6.13 -0.09 -21.75
C LEU A 41 -4.84 0.74 -21.66
N TRP A 42 -4.94 1.97 -21.13
CA TRP A 42 -3.81 2.87 -20.93
C TRP A 42 -3.74 3.40 -19.49
N PRO A 43 -2.53 3.62 -18.94
CA PRO A 43 -2.32 4.13 -17.58
C PRO A 43 -2.58 5.64 -17.44
N GLY A 44 -3.09 6.33 -18.48
CA GLY A 44 -3.42 7.75 -18.44
C GLY A 44 -2.23 8.72 -18.64
N GLY A 45 -0.99 8.24 -18.62
CA GLY A 45 0.23 9.05 -18.84
C GLY A 45 1.14 8.58 -19.98
N SER A 46 0.74 7.56 -20.74
CA SER A 46 1.52 6.99 -21.85
C SER A 46 0.60 6.62 -23.02
N THR A 47 1.12 6.70 -24.24
CA THR A 47 0.47 6.21 -25.47
C THR A 47 0.65 4.70 -25.65
N ALA A 48 1.59 4.08 -24.92
CA ALA A 48 1.81 2.65 -24.96
C ALA A 48 0.68 1.92 -24.20
N PRO A 49 -0.02 0.97 -24.84
CA PRO A 49 -1.05 0.18 -24.17
C PRO A 49 -0.45 -0.80 -23.17
N ILE A 50 -1.21 -1.12 -22.12
CA ILE A 50 -0.80 -2.10 -21.11
C ILE A 50 -0.88 -3.51 -21.72
N ALA A 51 0.21 -4.26 -21.62
CA ALA A 51 0.27 -5.65 -22.08
C ALA A 51 -0.66 -6.54 -21.23
N GLY A 52 -1.38 -7.47 -21.90
CA GLY A 52 -2.34 -8.34 -21.22
C GLY A 52 -3.62 -7.61 -20.76
N GLY A 53 -3.99 -6.53 -21.43
CA GLY A 53 -5.22 -5.77 -21.18
C GLY A 53 -6.52 -6.56 -21.45
N PRO A 54 -7.68 -5.90 -21.33
CA PRO A 54 -8.97 -6.54 -21.53
C PRO A 54 -9.14 -7.02 -22.97
N THR A 55 -9.96 -8.05 -23.14
CA THR A 55 -10.34 -8.61 -24.44
C THR A 55 -11.79 -8.25 -24.77
N ALA A 56 -12.08 -8.07 -26.06
CA ALA A 56 -13.44 -7.86 -26.56
C ALA A 56 -13.80 -8.94 -27.58
N SER A 57 -15.02 -9.44 -27.52
CA SER A 57 -15.53 -10.48 -28.42
C SER A 57 -17.01 -10.26 -28.75
N TRP A 58 -17.42 -10.60 -29.97
CA TRP A 58 -18.83 -10.55 -30.36
C TRP A 58 -19.61 -11.63 -29.61
N LEU A 59 -20.79 -11.27 -29.10
CA LEU A 59 -21.81 -12.24 -28.68
C LEU A 59 -22.73 -12.53 -29.85
N ASP A 60 -23.19 -11.46 -30.51
CA ASP A 60 -23.92 -11.50 -31.77
C ASP A 60 -23.63 -10.22 -32.56
N ALA A 61 -22.79 -10.33 -33.60
CA ALA A 61 -22.31 -9.16 -34.34
C ALA A 61 -23.41 -8.44 -35.14
N PRO A 62 -24.32 -9.15 -35.85
CA PRO A 62 -25.46 -8.51 -36.51
C PRO A 62 -26.36 -7.68 -35.59
N SER A 63 -26.52 -8.04 -34.31
CA SER A 63 -27.26 -7.22 -33.34
C SER A 63 -26.40 -6.19 -32.61
N GLY A 64 -25.11 -6.09 -32.94
CA GLY A 64 -24.17 -5.19 -32.30
C GLY A 64 -23.87 -5.55 -30.84
N THR A 65 -24.15 -6.79 -30.39
CA THR A 65 -23.91 -7.19 -29.00
C THR A 65 -22.54 -7.82 -28.83
N TRP A 66 -21.81 -7.35 -27.83
CA TRP A 66 -20.42 -7.73 -27.59
C TRP A 66 -20.11 -7.79 -26.10
N ARG A 67 -19.04 -8.51 -25.76
CA ARG A 67 -18.58 -8.72 -24.40
C ARG A 67 -17.19 -8.15 -24.23
N LEU A 68 -17.00 -7.40 -23.16
CA LEU A 68 -15.69 -7.03 -22.62
C LEU A 68 -15.35 -7.97 -21.46
N SER A 69 -14.15 -8.52 -21.47
CA SER A 69 -13.63 -9.35 -20.40
C SER A 69 -12.23 -8.93 -19.96
N LEU A 70 -11.98 -8.98 -18.66
CA LEU A 70 -10.66 -8.83 -18.05
C LEU A 70 -10.45 -10.01 -17.09
N ALA A 71 -9.42 -10.80 -17.33
CA ALA A 71 -9.10 -11.94 -16.47
C ALA A 71 -8.59 -11.47 -15.10
N ALA A 72 -8.79 -12.30 -14.07
CA ALA A 72 -8.28 -12.06 -12.72
C ALA A 72 -6.76 -11.83 -12.69
N ALA A 73 -6.00 -12.60 -13.47
CA ALA A 73 -4.54 -12.44 -13.57
C ALA A 73 -4.13 -11.08 -14.17
N ALA A 74 -4.89 -10.59 -15.15
CA ALA A 74 -4.65 -9.29 -15.77
C ALA A 74 -4.95 -8.15 -14.79
N SER A 75 -6.08 -8.20 -14.08
CA SER A 75 -6.41 -7.19 -13.06
C SER A 75 -5.48 -7.26 -11.85
N ALA A 76 -4.91 -8.43 -11.51
CA ALA A 76 -3.90 -8.56 -10.45
C ALA A 76 -2.58 -7.84 -10.78
N ALA A 77 -2.19 -7.82 -12.05
CA ALA A 77 -0.98 -7.16 -12.53
C ALA A 77 -1.12 -5.62 -12.59
N LEU A 78 -2.35 -5.09 -12.54
CA LEU A 78 -2.61 -3.66 -12.53
C LEU A 78 -2.48 -3.11 -11.11
N GLU A 79 -1.85 -1.95 -11.00
CA GLU A 79 -1.87 -1.19 -9.76
C GLU A 79 -3.26 -0.56 -9.56
N PRO A 80 -3.75 -0.44 -8.31
CA PRO A 80 -4.99 0.27 -8.05
C PRO A 80 -4.94 1.71 -8.58
N GLY A 81 -5.99 2.14 -9.25
CA GLY A 81 -6.05 3.44 -9.91
C GLY A 81 -7.00 3.48 -11.10
N ARG A 82 -7.00 4.61 -11.81
CA ARG A 82 -7.86 4.84 -12.98
C ARG A 82 -7.09 4.70 -14.27
N TYR A 83 -7.67 3.94 -15.19
CA TYR A 83 -7.12 3.63 -16.49
C TYR A 83 -8.09 4.08 -17.58
N ARG A 84 -7.58 4.54 -18.73
CA ARG A 84 -8.41 4.79 -19.90
C ARG A 84 -8.65 3.49 -20.64
N LEU A 85 -9.90 3.23 -20.98
CA LEU A 85 -10.34 2.03 -21.67
C LEU A 85 -11.00 2.41 -22.99
N ARG A 86 -10.60 1.76 -24.08
CA ARG A 86 -11.27 1.89 -25.38
C ARG A 86 -11.51 0.53 -26.00
N ALA A 87 -12.71 0.31 -26.53
CA ALA A 87 -13.01 -0.84 -27.38
C ALA A 87 -13.34 -0.37 -28.80
N THR A 88 -12.80 -1.05 -29.80
CA THR A 88 -12.98 -0.72 -31.21
C THR A 88 -13.34 -1.94 -32.03
N ALA A 89 -14.19 -1.75 -33.04
CA ALA A 89 -14.44 -2.70 -34.11
C ALA A 89 -13.75 -2.21 -35.38
N THR A 90 -13.14 -3.13 -36.14
CA THR A 90 -12.40 -2.81 -37.36
C THR A 90 -12.86 -3.68 -38.52
N ARG A 91 -13.07 -3.05 -39.69
CA ARG A 91 -13.41 -3.70 -40.95
C ARG A 91 -12.56 -3.09 -42.06
N GLY A 92 -11.54 -3.83 -42.50
CA GLY A 92 -10.50 -3.24 -43.36
C GLY A 92 -9.86 -2.04 -42.66
N ASP A 93 -9.84 -0.89 -43.33
CA ASP A 93 -9.26 0.36 -42.78
C ASP A 93 -10.25 1.17 -41.92
N ALA A 94 -11.53 0.78 -41.88
CA ALA A 94 -12.53 1.49 -41.09
C ALA A 94 -12.47 1.05 -39.61
N VAL A 95 -12.37 2.03 -38.71
CA VAL A 95 -12.32 1.81 -37.26
C VAL A 95 -13.49 2.52 -36.58
N ALA A 96 -14.36 1.76 -35.92
CA ALA A 96 -15.45 2.29 -35.11
C ALA A 96 -15.10 2.15 -33.61
N ALA A 97 -15.27 3.22 -32.83
CA ALA A 97 -15.14 3.16 -31.38
C ALA A 97 -16.48 2.74 -30.75
N LEU A 98 -16.50 1.60 -30.09
CA LEU A 98 -17.69 1.07 -29.41
C LEU A 98 -17.78 1.54 -27.95
N LEU A 99 -16.63 1.75 -27.32
CA LEU A 99 -16.51 2.22 -25.95
C LEU A 99 -15.32 3.16 -25.86
N ASP A 100 -15.50 4.33 -25.25
CA ASP A 100 -14.43 5.18 -24.72
C ASP A 100 -14.82 5.56 -23.30
N GLY A 101 -14.04 5.10 -22.34
CA GLY A 101 -14.40 5.18 -20.93
C GLY A 101 -13.21 4.99 -20.02
N THR A 102 -13.51 4.74 -18.75
CA THR A 102 -12.49 4.51 -17.73
C THR A 102 -12.72 3.19 -17.03
N LEU A 103 -11.63 2.52 -16.69
CA LEU A 103 -11.59 1.37 -15.80
C LEU A 103 -10.93 1.80 -14.49
N GLU A 104 -11.67 1.73 -13.40
CA GLU A 104 -11.17 1.92 -12.05
C GLU A 104 -10.81 0.56 -11.45
N VAL A 105 -9.51 0.32 -11.28
CA VAL A 105 -9.02 -0.85 -10.56
C VAL A 105 -9.00 -0.48 -9.09
N THR A 106 -9.91 -1.06 -8.32
CA THR A 106 -9.90 -0.88 -6.88
C THR A 106 -8.95 -1.89 -6.24
N PRO A 107 -8.41 -1.61 -5.05
CA PRO A 107 -7.65 -2.59 -4.30
C PRO A 107 -8.39 -3.93 -4.15
N SER A 108 -7.64 -5.03 -4.03
CA SER A 108 -8.25 -6.32 -3.78
C SER A 108 -8.99 -6.29 -2.43
N PRO A 109 -10.18 -6.91 -2.31
CA PRO A 109 -10.85 -7.07 -1.02
C PRO A 109 -10.12 -8.05 -0.10
N VAL A 110 -9.24 -8.88 -0.66
CA VAL A 110 -8.35 -9.77 0.08
C VAL A 110 -7.07 -9.00 0.38
N ALA A 111 -6.55 -9.12 1.62
CA ALA A 111 -5.35 -8.44 2.06
C ALA A 111 -4.25 -8.50 0.99
N ASP A 112 -3.72 -7.32 0.63
CA ASP A 112 -2.58 -7.18 -0.28
C ASP A 112 -1.47 -8.13 0.22
N ALA A 113 -1.17 -9.20 -0.52
CA ALA A 113 -0.15 -10.18 -0.15
C ALA A 113 1.27 -9.55 -0.06
N THR A 114 1.39 -8.26 -0.42
CA THR A 114 2.60 -7.44 -0.29
C THR A 114 2.78 -6.83 1.10
N ALA A 115 1.75 -6.80 1.96
CA ALA A 115 1.96 -6.59 3.39
C ALA A 115 2.34 -7.93 4.02
N SER A 116 3.54 -8.44 3.70
CA SER A 116 4.12 -9.65 4.31
C SER A 116 4.35 -9.49 5.83
N ILE A 117 4.08 -8.30 6.38
CA ILE A 117 4.48 -7.85 7.69
C ILE A 117 3.25 -7.23 8.38
N ALA A 118 2.85 -7.78 9.53
CA ALA A 118 1.67 -7.33 10.26
C ALA A 118 1.91 -5.96 10.94
N PRO A 119 1.03 -4.95 10.83
CA PRO A 119 1.25 -3.70 11.54
C PRO A 119 1.16 -3.88 13.06
N TYR A 120 1.91 -3.08 13.84
CA TYR A 120 1.80 -3.06 15.31
C TYR A 120 0.52 -2.38 15.81
N GLY A 121 -0.01 -1.41 15.05
CA GLY A 121 -1.28 -0.74 15.34
C GLY A 121 -2.46 -1.38 14.59
N SER A 122 -3.62 -1.49 15.26
CA SER A 122 -4.87 -1.95 14.65
C SER A 122 -5.63 -0.80 13.99
N TYR A 123 -6.58 -1.11 13.10
CA TYR A 123 -7.44 -0.07 12.53
C TYR A 123 -8.47 0.40 13.56
N GLU A 124 -8.91 -0.51 14.41
CA GLU A 124 -9.86 -0.25 15.48
C GLU A 124 -9.31 0.83 16.42
N LEU A 125 -8.04 0.73 16.80
CA LEU A 125 -7.35 1.74 17.61
C LEU A 125 -7.17 3.06 16.83
N MET A 126 -6.90 3.02 15.52
CA MET A 126 -6.87 4.25 14.71
C MET A 126 -8.22 4.97 14.70
N VAL A 127 -9.34 4.26 14.61
CA VAL A 127 -10.68 4.88 14.62
C VAL A 127 -11.04 5.39 16.01
N GLU A 128 -10.63 4.71 17.07
CA GLU A 128 -10.78 5.17 18.45
C GLU A 128 -10.06 6.51 18.67
N GLU A 129 -8.80 6.61 18.24
CA GLU A 129 -7.97 7.81 18.40
C GLU A 129 -8.25 8.91 17.35
N ALA A 130 -8.80 8.53 16.20
CA ALA A 130 -9.08 9.43 15.08
C ALA A 130 -10.41 9.08 14.38
N PRO A 131 -11.58 9.36 15.01
CA PRO A 131 -12.88 8.95 14.50
C PRO A 131 -13.21 9.45 13.08
N TRP A 132 -12.61 10.57 12.67
CA TRP A 132 -12.80 11.15 11.34
C TRP A 132 -12.31 10.24 10.20
N LEU A 133 -11.45 9.26 10.49
CA LEU A 133 -10.98 8.28 9.51
C LEU A 133 -12.11 7.39 8.99
N ALA A 134 -13.15 7.15 9.79
CA ALA A 134 -14.31 6.37 9.37
C ALA A 134 -15.03 7.00 8.16
N HIS A 135 -14.95 8.33 8.02
CA HIS A 135 -15.57 9.06 6.91
C HIS A 135 -14.74 9.06 5.61
N LEU A 136 -13.46 8.64 5.68
CA LEU A 136 -12.57 8.61 4.50
C LEU A 136 -12.57 7.26 3.77
N GLN A 137 -13.03 6.19 4.42
CA GLN A 137 -12.92 4.81 3.95
C GLN A 137 -13.67 4.51 2.63
N ALA A 138 -14.39 5.47 2.04
CA ALA A 138 -15.36 5.23 0.98
C ALA A 138 -14.84 5.37 -0.47
N ARG A 139 -13.62 5.89 -0.71
CA ARG A 139 -13.21 6.25 -2.09
C ARG A 139 -11.96 5.58 -2.65
N ASP A 140 -10.87 5.49 -1.89
CA ASP A 140 -9.57 5.04 -2.45
C ASP A 140 -8.75 4.14 -1.49
N ASP A 141 -9.29 3.79 -0.32
CA ASP A 141 -8.50 3.25 0.78
C ASP A 141 -8.46 1.71 0.83
N GLN A 142 -7.31 1.19 0.43
CA GLN A 142 -6.83 -0.18 0.65
C GLN A 142 -7.06 -0.64 2.10
N ALA A 143 -7.76 -1.77 2.28
CA ALA A 143 -7.74 -2.61 3.50
C ALA A 143 -7.57 -1.87 4.84
N ARG A 144 -8.41 -0.85 5.11
CA ARG A 144 -8.37 -0.10 6.39
C ARG A 144 -6.98 0.53 6.66
N PHE A 145 -6.48 1.30 5.69
CA PHE A 145 -5.18 2.00 5.76
C PHE A 145 -3.99 1.09 6.07
N LEU A 146 -4.02 -0.17 5.62
CA LEU A 146 -2.98 -1.16 5.91
C LEU A 146 -1.59 -0.65 5.49
N ARG A 147 -1.47 0.01 4.33
CA ARG A 147 -0.21 0.57 3.85
C ARG A 147 0.37 1.61 4.82
N GLN A 148 -0.46 2.50 5.35
CA GLN A 148 -0.05 3.54 6.29
C GLN A 148 0.36 2.92 7.63
N ARG A 149 -0.36 1.89 8.09
CA ARG A 149 0.00 1.13 9.29
C ARG A 149 1.31 0.35 9.15
N VAL A 150 1.57 -0.27 7.99
CA VAL A 150 2.86 -0.93 7.70
C VAL A 150 4.00 0.09 7.62
N LYS A 151 3.77 1.26 7.00
CA LYS A 151 4.76 2.36 7.01
C LYS A 151 5.06 2.86 8.43
N ALA A 152 4.05 2.92 9.29
CA ALA A 152 4.23 3.29 10.68
C ALA A 152 5.04 2.25 11.48
N ARG A 153 4.84 0.95 11.22
CA ARG A 153 5.72 -0.10 11.74
C ARG A 153 7.16 0.08 11.30
N ASN A 154 7.40 0.25 9.99
CA ASN A 154 8.75 0.44 9.46
C ASN A 154 9.45 1.69 10.04
N TRP A 155 8.69 2.74 10.35
CA TRP A 155 9.20 3.92 11.04
C TRP A 155 9.73 3.58 12.44
N LEU A 156 8.96 2.84 13.24
CA LEU A 156 9.41 2.40 14.56
C LEU A 156 10.59 1.42 14.44
N ASP A 157 10.52 0.46 13.53
CA ASP A 157 11.57 -0.54 13.30
C ASP A 157 12.91 0.11 12.97
N ALA A 158 12.90 1.16 12.15
CA ALA A 158 14.09 1.94 11.83
C ALA A 158 14.68 2.62 13.06
N ILE A 159 13.85 3.14 13.96
CA ILE A 159 14.28 3.78 15.21
C ILE A 159 14.87 2.73 16.17
N VAL A 160 14.21 1.58 16.32
CA VAL A 160 14.69 0.47 17.17
C VAL A 160 16.04 -0.04 16.66
N ALA A 161 16.15 -0.33 15.36
CA ALA A 161 17.40 -0.78 14.75
C ALA A 161 18.52 0.27 14.82
N ALA A 162 18.18 1.56 14.75
CA ALA A 162 19.12 2.67 14.90
C ALA A 162 19.54 2.92 16.35
N ASN A 163 18.77 2.46 17.34
CA ASN A 163 19.10 2.58 18.77
C ASN A 163 19.77 1.34 19.36
N TYR A 164 19.69 0.19 18.69
CA TYR A 164 20.48 -0.97 19.10
C TYR A 164 21.97 -0.68 19.02
N ARG A 165 22.66 -0.85 20.15
CA ARG A 165 24.10 -0.55 20.25
C ARG A 165 24.99 -1.78 20.25
N ALA A 166 24.42 -2.98 20.07
CA ALA A 166 25.08 -4.27 20.22
C ALA A 166 25.92 -4.27 21.50
N GLY A 167 25.34 -4.74 22.62
CA GLY A 167 26.08 -4.86 23.87
C GLY A 167 27.46 -5.44 23.57
N GLY A 168 28.51 -4.69 23.90
CA GLY A 168 29.89 -5.10 23.69
C GLY A 168 30.18 -6.30 24.59
N LEU A 169 29.65 -7.46 24.26
CA LEU A 169 30.03 -8.73 24.82
C LEU A 169 31.29 -9.19 24.09
N GLY A 170 32.35 -8.38 24.22
CA GLY A 170 33.62 -9.01 24.51
C GLY A 170 33.47 -9.66 25.89
N ILE A 171 34.16 -10.77 26.11
CA ILE A 171 34.27 -11.52 27.38
C ILE A 171 34.65 -10.67 28.61
N TYR A 172 34.83 -9.36 28.45
CA TYR A 172 35.25 -8.39 29.45
C TYR A 172 34.18 -7.31 29.57
N GLY A 173 33.44 -7.35 30.68
CA GLY A 173 32.34 -6.43 31.00
C GLY A 173 32.70 -4.94 30.88
N GLU A 174 31.65 -4.13 30.80
CA GLU A 174 31.61 -2.65 30.80
C GLU A 174 32.83 -1.91 30.24
N HIS A 175 32.67 -1.39 29.02
CA HIS A 175 33.48 -0.31 28.45
C HIS A 175 35.01 -0.52 28.48
N SER A 176 35.52 -1.69 28.08
CA SER A 176 36.97 -1.82 27.94
C SER A 176 37.47 -1.28 26.59
N ALA A 177 38.35 -0.29 26.64
CA ALA A 177 39.24 0.07 25.53
C ALA A 177 40.13 -1.13 25.09
N ALA A 178 40.12 -2.24 25.84
CA ALA A 178 40.78 -3.48 25.50
C ALA A 178 40.17 -4.17 24.27
N ALA A 179 38.87 -4.00 23.99
CA ALA A 179 38.28 -4.48 22.73
C ALA A 179 38.88 -3.79 21.49
N LEU A 180 39.42 -2.58 21.65
CA LEU A 180 40.07 -1.83 20.57
C LEU A 180 41.42 -2.43 20.16
N ALA A 181 42.10 -3.14 21.06
CA ALA A 181 43.42 -3.72 20.83
C ALA A 181 43.39 -5.01 19.96
N TRP A 182 42.21 -5.63 19.80
CA TRP A 182 42.07 -6.95 19.17
C TRP A 182 41.26 -6.95 17.87
N GLY A 183 41.05 -5.78 17.24
CA GLY A 183 40.42 -5.69 15.91
C GLY A 183 38.93 -6.07 15.87
N VAL A 184 38.25 -6.01 17.01
CA VAL A 184 36.82 -6.34 17.13
C VAL A 184 36.00 -5.30 16.33
N PRO A 185 34.92 -5.71 15.61
CA PRO A 185 34.19 -4.82 14.71
C PRO A 185 33.77 -3.52 15.42
N ARG A 186 34.12 -2.38 14.79
CA ARG A 186 33.68 -1.06 15.25
C ARG A 186 32.15 -1.02 15.28
N ARG A 187 31.61 -0.21 16.20
CA ARG A 187 30.17 0.13 16.23
C ARG A 187 29.74 0.57 14.82
N PRO A 188 28.78 -0.12 14.17
CA PRO A 188 28.23 0.38 12.93
C PRO A 188 27.50 1.70 13.22
N LEU A 189 27.77 2.72 12.40
CA LEU A 189 27.07 4.01 12.48
C LEU A 189 25.63 3.93 11.93
N GLY A 190 25.30 2.82 11.26
CA GLY A 190 23.99 2.59 10.63
C GLY A 190 23.09 1.64 11.45
N PRO A 191 21.84 1.46 11.00
CA PRO A 191 20.89 0.54 11.62
C PRO A 191 21.41 -0.89 11.68
N SER A 192 21.11 -1.58 12.77
CA SER A 192 21.51 -2.98 12.95
C SER A 192 20.70 -3.92 12.05
N THR A 193 21.37 -4.61 11.12
CA THR A 193 20.70 -5.56 10.20
C THR A 193 20.10 -6.76 10.93
N ILE A 194 20.76 -7.27 11.97
CA ILE A 194 20.24 -8.39 12.76
C ILE A 194 18.96 -8.03 13.52
N VAL A 195 18.85 -6.77 13.98
CA VAL A 195 17.62 -6.29 14.62
C VAL A 195 16.51 -6.13 13.59
N LEU A 196 16.82 -5.65 12.38
CA LEU A 196 15.84 -5.62 11.29
C LEU A 196 15.34 -7.01 10.93
N ASP A 197 16.21 -8.04 10.95
CA ASP A 197 15.81 -9.43 10.72
C ASP A 197 14.87 -9.95 11.83
N TRP A 198 15.18 -9.66 13.11
CA TRP A 198 14.30 -10.00 14.23
C TRP A 198 12.96 -9.29 14.14
N LEU A 199 12.97 -7.99 13.82
CA LEU A 199 11.76 -7.20 13.65
C LEU A 199 10.93 -7.74 12.49
N ALA A 200 11.53 -8.07 11.34
CA ALA A 200 10.83 -8.69 10.21
C ALA A 200 10.22 -10.06 10.55
N ALA A 201 10.78 -10.77 11.53
CA ALA A 201 10.29 -12.05 12.05
C ALA A 201 9.29 -11.89 13.23
N ASP A 202 8.70 -10.71 13.41
CA ASP A 202 7.69 -10.42 14.45
C ASP A 202 8.15 -10.65 15.90
N ARG A 203 9.45 -10.46 16.17
CA ARG A 203 10.03 -10.65 17.51
C ARG A 203 9.86 -9.47 18.47
N LEU A 204 9.27 -8.36 18.03
CA LEU A 204 8.99 -7.23 18.92
C LEU A 204 7.81 -7.56 19.83
N LEU A 205 7.98 -7.42 21.14
CA LEU A 205 6.86 -7.48 22.07
C LEU A 205 6.05 -6.19 21.99
N VAL A 206 4.89 -6.27 21.34
CA VAL A 206 3.99 -5.13 21.13
C VAL A 206 3.25 -4.81 22.42
N THR A 207 3.71 -3.79 23.13
CA THR A 207 3.00 -3.21 24.28
C THR A 207 1.89 -2.26 23.78
N PRO A 208 0.91 -1.90 24.64
CA PRO A 208 -0.10 -0.90 24.30
C PRO A 208 0.52 0.43 23.83
N GLN A 209 1.63 0.84 24.44
CA GLN A 209 2.34 2.07 24.07
C GLN A 209 2.97 1.98 22.67
N VAL A 210 3.57 0.83 22.32
CA VAL A 210 4.07 0.55 20.95
C VAL A 210 2.93 0.62 19.93
N ALA A 211 1.80 -0.01 20.24
CA ALA A 211 0.63 0.02 19.38
C ALA A 211 0.11 1.46 19.18
N LEU A 212 0.08 2.27 20.23
CA LEU A 212 -0.40 3.64 20.21
C LEU A 212 0.54 4.58 19.42
N ALA A 213 1.85 4.49 19.64
CA ALA A 213 2.85 5.26 18.87
C ALA A 213 2.74 4.98 17.36
N CYS A 214 2.68 3.70 16.97
CA CYS A 214 2.46 3.31 15.58
C CYS A 214 1.09 3.74 15.04
N THR A 215 0.05 3.76 15.89
CA THR A 215 -1.28 4.25 15.51
C THR A 215 -1.23 5.73 15.16
N TYR A 216 -0.71 6.59 16.04
CA TYR A 216 -0.59 8.03 15.77
C TYR A 216 0.25 8.31 14.52
N LYS A 217 1.35 7.57 14.33
CA LYS A 217 2.14 7.66 13.10
C LYS A 217 1.33 7.27 11.85
N ALA A 218 0.52 6.22 11.93
CA ALA A 218 -0.34 5.83 10.81
C ALA A 218 -1.39 6.91 10.49
N VAL A 219 -2.02 7.51 11.51
CA VAL A 219 -2.99 8.61 11.33
C VAL A 219 -2.33 9.84 10.70
N GLU A 220 -1.13 10.18 11.13
CA GLU A 220 -0.33 11.27 10.54
C GLU A 220 -0.05 11.03 9.05
N LEU A 221 0.34 9.81 8.67
CA LEU A 221 0.57 9.45 7.27
C LEU A 221 -0.71 9.53 6.43
N VAL A 222 -1.87 9.14 6.98
CA VAL A 222 -3.16 9.31 6.30
C VAL A 222 -3.47 10.80 6.11
N ALA A 223 -3.33 11.60 7.16
CA ALA A 223 -3.59 13.04 7.09
C ALA A 223 -2.67 13.74 6.07
N ARG A 224 -1.37 13.39 6.01
CA ARG A 224 -0.45 13.94 5.00
C ARG A 224 -0.86 13.59 3.56
N ALA A 225 -1.36 12.38 3.33
CA ALA A 225 -1.82 11.96 2.01
C ALA A 225 -3.06 12.73 1.54
N GLN A 226 -3.89 13.22 2.48
CA GLN A 226 -5.17 13.87 2.20
C GLN A 226 -5.11 15.40 2.19
N VAL A 227 -3.92 16.01 2.32
CA VAL A 227 -3.76 17.48 2.34
C VAL A 227 -4.31 18.13 1.06
N GLY A 228 -4.18 17.46 -0.09
CA GLY A 228 -4.71 17.95 -1.37
C GLY A 228 -6.25 17.94 -1.46
N VAL A 229 -6.92 17.12 -0.65
CA VAL A 229 -8.39 17.03 -0.62
C VAL A 229 -8.97 18.04 0.38
N ASN A 230 -8.37 18.14 1.56
CA ASN A 230 -8.76 19.14 2.55
C ASN A 230 -7.51 19.67 3.29
N PRO A 231 -7.24 20.99 3.23
CA PRO A 231 -6.05 21.58 3.83
C PRO A 231 -6.00 21.45 5.35
N GLN A 232 -7.15 21.22 6.03
CA GLN A 232 -7.18 20.98 7.47
C GLN A 232 -6.43 19.70 7.87
N HIS A 233 -6.23 18.75 6.95
CA HIS A 233 -5.43 17.56 7.22
C HIS A 233 -3.96 17.88 7.46
N ALA A 234 -3.44 19.02 7.00
CA ALA A 234 -2.08 19.45 7.33
C ALA A 234 -1.92 19.71 8.85
N GLY A 235 -2.92 20.36 9.46
CA GLY A 235 -2.94 20.59 10.91
C GLY A 235 -3.07 19.28 11.69
N ARG A 236 -3.93 18.36 11.23
CA ARG A 236 -4.06 17.02 11.83
C ARG A 236 -2.77 16.22 11.74
N ALA A 237 -2.08 16.25 10.59
CA ALA A 237 -0.81 15.58 10.41
C ALA A 237 0.24 16.10 11.41
N GLY A 238 0.34 17.42 11.59
CA GLY A 238 1.25 18.01 12.57
C GLY A 238 0.92 17.59 14.01
N TRP A 239 -0.36 17.55 14.37
CA TRP A 239 -0.82 17.13 15.69
C TRP A 239 -0.48 15.66 15.99
N TYR A 240 -0.84 14.74 15.10
CA TYR A 240 -0.58 13.31 15.31
C TYR A 240 0.91 12.95 15.18
N SER A 241 1.72 13.74 14.45
CA SER A 241 3.19 13.58 14.48
C SER A 241 3.73 13.80 15.89
N ARG A 242 3.27 14.85 16.58
CA ARG A 242 3.71 15.15 17.95
C ARG A 242 3.26 14.08 18.93
N LEU A 243 2.00 13.64 18.86
CA LEU A 243 1.54 12.54 19.72
C LEU A 243 2.33 11.25 19.51
N ALA A 244 2.69 10.92 18.27
CA ALA A 244 3.53 9.76 17.98
C ALA A 244 4.96 9.90 18.57
N GLU A 245 5.52 11.11 18.53
CA GLU A 245 6.81 11.44 19.12
C GLU A 245 6.74 11.43 20.67
N ASP A 246 5.70 12.00 21.26
CA ASP A 246 5.47 12.02 22.71
C ASP A 246 5.36 10.59 23.28
N GLU A 247 4.63 9.70 22.59
CA GLU A 247 4.54 8.28 22.99
C GLU A 247 5.88 7.55 22.86
N LEU A 248 6.67 7.88 21.84
CA LEU A 248 8.00 7.33 21.64
C LEU A 248 8.98 7.81 22.72
N ASP A 249 8.97 9.10 23.05
CA ASP A 249 9.81 9.71 24.07
C ASP A 249 9.44 9.22 25.48
N GLY A 250 8.16 8.98 25.72
CA GLY A 250 7.66 8.33 26.93
C GLY A 250 8.06 6.85 27.04
N MET A 251 8.53 6.23 25.96
CA MET A 251 8.92 4.82 25.93
C MET A 251 10.42 4.69 26.23
N SER A 252 10.75 4.23 27.44
CA SER A 252 12.16 4.08 27.86
C SER A 252 12.92 3.03 27.05
N SER A 253 12.25 1.93 26.69
CA SER A 253 12.82 0.82 25.93
C SER A 253 11.74 -0.01 25.25
N VAL A 254 12.14 -0.76 24.22
CA VAL A 254 11.35 -1.85 23.64
C VAL A 254 11.96 -3.19 23.96
N ALA A 255 11.13 -4.22 24.01
CA ALA A 255 11.55 -5.60 24.26
C ALA A 255 11.47 -6.46 23.00
N ILE A 256 12.50 -7.29 22.79
CA ILE A 256 12.58 -8.30 21.75
C ILE A 256 12.56 -9.69 22.41
N ASP A 257 11.72 -10.57 21.86
CA ASP A 257 11.59 -11.99 22.18
C ASP A 257 12.34 -12.80 21.12
N LEU A 258 13.57 -13.21 21.44
CA LEU A 258 14.49 -13.85 20.51
C LEU A 258 14.14 -15.32 20.28
N ASP A 259 13.59 -16.01 21.28
CA ASP A 259 13.29 -17.44 21.21
C ASP A 259 11.82 -17.76 20.89
N GLY A 260 10.90 -16.82 21.11
CA GLY A 260 9.49 -16.89 20.75
C GLY A 260 8.60 -17.39 21.88
N ASP A 261 9.06 -17.35 23.12
CA ASP A 261 8.32 -17.80 24.29
C ASP A 261 7.33 -16.75 24.85
N GLY A 262 7.25 -15.58 24.22
CA GLY A 262 6.42 -14.45 24.62
C GLY A 262 7.01 -13.61 25.76
N ARG A 263 8.29 -13.81 26.11
CA ARG A 263 8.99 -13.08 27.16
C ARG A 263 10.13 -12.23 26.58
N PRO A 264 10.49 -11.15 27.29
CA PRO A 264 11.55 -10.27 26.83
C PRO A 264 12.93 -10.88 27.08
N ASP A 265 13.71 -11.11 26.03
CA ASP A 265 15.12 -11.52 26.12
C ASP A 265 16.07 -10.32 26.08
N LEU A 266 15.70 -9.32 25.29
CA LEU A 266 16.54 -8.18 24.98
C LEU A 266 15.73 -6.89 25.07
N TYR A 267 16.24 -5.94 25.85
CA TYR A 267 15.71 -4.58 25.90
C TYR A 267 16.59 -3.64 25.08
N ILE A 268 15.97 -2.87 24.20
CA ILE A 268 16.61 -1.83 23.40
C ILE A 268 16.14 -0.47 23.91
N PRO A 269 17.03 0.35 24.50
CA PRO A 269 16.65 1.67 24.99
C PRO A 269 16.34 2.61 23.82
N LEU A 270 15.27 3.39 23.93
CA LEU A 270 14.90 4.40 22.93
C LEU A 270 15.24 5.82 23.37
N ALA A 271 15.29 6.05 24.70
CA ALA A 271 15.57 7.35 25.32
C ALA A 271 17.07 7.65 25.54
N ALA A 272 17.98 6.81 25.06
CA ALA A 272 19.41 7.01 25.30
C ALA A 272 19.95 8.17 24.44
N THR A 273 20.03 9.35 25.05
CA THR A 273 20.78 10.50 24.52
C THR A 273 22.20 10.02 24.18
N ASN A 274 22.60 10.18 22.93
CA ASN A 274 23.91 9.79 22.43
C ASN A 274 24.98 10.73 23.02
N THR A 275 25.48 10.46 24.24
CA THR A 275 26.49 11.30 24.92
C THR A 275 27.92 11.01 24.47
N LEU A 276 28.13 10.30 23.36
CA LEU A 276 29.47 9.87 22.94
C LEU A 276 30.34 10.95 22.30
N PHE A 277 29.85 12.19 22.18
CA PHE A 277 30.68 13.35 21.87
C PHE A 277 30.16 14.61 22.59
N THR A 278 30.70 14.88 23.78
CA THR A 278 30.96 16.24 24.27
C THR A 278 32.45 16.40 24.46
#